data_AF-A0A2V9ME83-F1
#
_entry.id   AF-A0A2V9ME83-F1
#
_cell.length_a   1.000
_cell.length_b   1.000
_cell.length_c   1.000
_cell.angle_alpha   90.00
_cell.angle_beta   90.00
_cell.angle_gamma   90.00
#
_symmetry.space_group_name_H-M   'P 1'
#
loop_
_entity.id
_entity.type
_entity.pdbx_description
1 polymer ?
#
loop_
_entity_poly.entity_id
_entity_poly.type
_entity_poly.pdbx_seq_one_letter_code
_entity_poly.pdbx_strand_id
1 'polypeptide(L)'
;MFFQMIVLQILSGIVGCFLLIWNINLRRLSVAQRPRFSRRPSFRFGVPLLGGGLVLLGFGLSLQRNLLWAGLSCTASFILCWLLLQHDQYSAMIRILYDDYYMLKKQNPHSKEFDLLFSIVKSRYPRWSEDRMMEICAGKDIKQLVLLLLVIEYEIHPLNDMLLYERLKAKVAELHPQS
;
A
#
# COMPACT_ATOMS: atom_id res chain seq x y z
N MET A 1 -34.06 -12.25 -17.42
CA MET A 1 -32.87 -12.32 -18.30
C MET A 1 -32.16 -10.97 -18.49
N PHE A 2 -32.88 -9.89 -18.80
CA PHE A 2 -32.28 -8.56 -19.02
C PHE A 2 -31.55 -7.99 -17.79
N PHE A 3 -32.15 -8.12 -16.60
CA PHE A 3 -31.54 -7.68 -15.33
C PHE A 3 -30.25 -8.43 -14.97
N GLN A 4 -30.23 -9.76 -15.16
CA GLN A 4 -29.03 -10.57 -14.94
C GLN A 4 -27.86 -10.16 -15.84
N MET A 5 -28.12 -9.79 -17.10
CA MET A 5 -27.07 -9.31 -18.01
C MET A 5 -26.49 -7.96 -17.58
N ILE A 6 -27.32 -7.04 -17.09
CA ILE A 6 -26.86 -5.72 -16.61
C ILE A 6 -25.98 -5.88 -15.36
N VAL A 7 -26.40 -6.74 -14.43
CA VAL A 7 -25.61 -7.04 -13.22
C VAL A 7 -24.25 -7.64 -13.59
N LEU A 8 -24.20 -8.55 -14.57
CA LEU A 8 -22.95 -9.13 -15.06
C LEU A 8 -22.01 -8.09 -15.70
N GLN A 9 -22.56 -7.14 -16.45
CA GLN A 9 -21.79 -6.05 -17.07
C GLN A 9 -21.22 -5.07 -16.04
N ILE A 10 -21.99 -4.73 -15.02
CA ILE A 10 -21.53 -3.87 -13.92
C ILE A 10 -20.45 -4.61 -13.12
N LEU A 11 -20.66 -5.88 -12.80
CA LEU A 11 -19.67 -6.70 -12.10
C LEU A 11 -18.39 -6.85 -12.91
N SER A 12 -18.47 -7.06 -14.23
CA SER A 12 -17.26 -7.13 -15.07
C SER A 12 -16.50 -5.82 -15.08
N GLY A 13 -17.21 -4.67 -15.13
CA GLY A 13 -16.59 -3.35 -15.04
C GLY A 13 -15.90 -3.12 -13.70
N ILE A 14 -16.55 -3.46 -12.59
CA ILE A 14 -15.99 -3.36 -11.23
C ILE A 14 -14.75 -4.25 -11.09
N VAL A 15 -14.82 -5.50 -11.55
CA VAL A 15 -13.68 -6.42 -11.55
C VAL A 15 -12.53 -5.87 -12.40
N GLY A 16 -12.83 -5.25 -13.54
CA GLY A 16 -11.85 -4.58 -14.38
C GLY A 16 -11.14 -3.42 -13.67
N CYS A 17 -11.89 -2.52 -13.02
CA CYS A 17 -11.34 -1.43 -12.22
C CYS A 17 -10.49 -1.96 -11.06
N PHE A 18 -10.98 -2.99 -10.37
CA PHE A 18 -10.25 -3.64 -9.29
C PHE A 18 -8.90 -4.21 -9.78
N LEU A 19 -8.88 -4.90 -10.92
CA LEU A 19 -7.64 -5.43 -11.50
C LEU A 19 -6.64 -4.33 -11.88
N LEU A 20 -7.12 -3.20 -12.42
CA LEU A 20 -6.27 -2.06 -12.75
C LEU A 20 -5.67 -1.42 -11.49
N ILE A 21 -6.49 -1.16 -10.47
CA ILE A 21 -6.04 -0.53 -9.24
C ILE A 21 -5.15 -1.48 -8.44
N TRP A 22 -5.47 -2.76 -8.40
CA TRP A 22 -4.64 -3.78 -7.79
C TRP A 22 -3.27 -3.86 -8.49
N ASN A 23 -3.22 -3.82 -9.82
CA ASN A 23 -1.94 -3.77 -10.55
C ASN A 23 -1.11 -2.54 -10.18
N ILE A 24 -1.75 -1.36 -10.13
CA ILE A 24 -1.09 -0.11 -9.73
C ILE A 24 -0.54 -0.23 -8.31
N ASN A 25 -1.31 -0.77 -7.35
CA ASN A 25 -0.85 -0.97 -5.98
C ASN A 25 0.29 -2.00 -5.89
N LEU A 26 0.22 -3.12 -6.63
CA LEU A 26 1.32 -4.10 -6.69
C LEU A 26 2.60 -3.51 -7.28
N ARG A 27 2.49 -2.59 -8.25
CA ARG A 27 3.63 -1.86 -8.81
C ARG A 27 4.20 -0.82 -7.85
N ARG A 28 3.41 -0.32 -6.90
CA ARG A 28 3.88 0.59 -5.85
C ARG A 28 4.62 -0.12 -4.72
N LEU A 29 4.38 -1.42 -4.51
CA LEU A 29 5.16 -2.22 -3.57
C LEU A 29 6.62 -2.37 -4.02
N SER A 30 7.53 -2.42 -3.04
CA SER A 30 8.96 -2.67 -3.27
C SER A 30 9.17 -4.03 -3.97
N VAL A 31 10.21 -4.14 -4.80
CA VAL A 31 10.47 -5.36 -5.60
C VAL A 31 10.60 -6.61 -4.72
N ALA A 32 11.04 -6.47 -3.46
CA ALA A 32 11.14 -7.56 -2.49
C ALA A 32 9.77 -8.06 -2.00
N GLN A 33 8.82 -7.15 -1.77
CA GLN A 33 7.47 -7.44 -1.27
C GLN A 33 6.49 -7.83 -2.37
N ARG A 34 6.84 -7.58 -3.64
CA ARG A 34 6.01 -8.03 -4.77
C ARG A 34 5.93 -9.56 -4.81
N PRO A 35 4.73 -10.15 -4.85
CA PRO A 35 4.59 -11.59 -5.02
C PRO A 35 5.29 -12.06 -6.29
N ARG A 36 5.94 -13.23 -6.25
CA ARG A 36 6.80 -13.71 -7.37
C ARG A 36 6.05 -13.77 -8.72
N PHE A 37 4.76 -14.03 -8.70
CA PHE A 37 3.93 -14.07 -9.91
C PHE A 37 3.73 -12.68 -10.56
N SER A 38 3.74 -11.59 -9.78
CA SER A 38 3.55 -10.23 -10.31
C SER A 38 4.78 -9.68 -11.02
N ARG A 39 5.94 -10.33 -10.83
CA ARG A 39 7.21 -9.99 -11.48
C ARG A 39 7.30 -10.53 -12.91
N ARG A 40 6.42 -11.45 -13.30
CA ARG A 40 6.42 -12.03 -14.65
C ARG A 40 5.96 -10.98 -15.68
N PRO A 41 6.59 -10.92 -16.87
CA PRO A 41 6.19 -9.96 -17.91
C PRO A 41 4.73 -10.17 -18.34
N SER A 42 4.25 -11.42 -18.35
CA SER A 42 2.84 -11.75 -18.62
C SER A 42 1.87 -11.12 -17.63
N PHE A 43 2.22 -11.00 -16.34
CA PHE A 43 1.38 -10.33 -15.35
C PHE A 43 1.44 -8.80 -15.49
N ARG A 44 2.64 -8.26 -15.78
CA ARG A 44 2.87 -6.82 -15.96
C ARG A 44 2.00 -6.25 -17.08
N PHE A 45 1.90 -6.94 -18.22
CA PHE A 45 1.13 -6.49 -19.38
C PHE A 45 -0.26 -7.12 -19.48
N GLY A 46 -0.47 -8.34 -18.97
CA GLY A 46 -1.74 -9.05 -19.07
C GLY A 46 -2.82 -8.54 -18.11
N VAL A 47 -2.49 -8.26 -16.86
CA VAL A 47 -3.47 -7.76 -15.87
C VAL A 47 -4.05 -6.37 -16.20
N PRO A 48 -3.26 -5.38 -16.66
CA PRO A 48 -3.83 -4.11 -17.10
C PRO A 48 -4.59 -4.21 -18.43
N LEU A 49 -4.19 -5.09 -19.36
CA LEU A 49 -4.95 -5.36 -20.58
C LEU A 49 -6.30 -6.02 -20.28
N LEU A 50 -6.32 -7.03 -19.40
CA LEU A 50 -7.56 -7.68 -18.93
C LEU A 50 -8.44 -6.71 -18.14
N GLY A 51 -7.85 -5.93 -17.23
CA GLY A 51 -8.56 -4.92 -16.45
C GLY A 51 -9.19 -3.86 -17.35
N GLY A 52 -8.42 -3.31 -18.30
CA GLY A 52 -8.91 -2.34 -19.28
C GLY A 52 -9.99 -2.92 -20.20
N GLY A 53 -9.81 -4.15 -20.67
CA GLY A 53 -10.81 -4.85 -21.49
C GLY A 53 -12.13 -5.11 -20.75
N LEU A 54 -12.06 -5.49 -19.46
CA LEU A 54 -13.24 -5.70 -18.61
C LEU A 54 -13.96 -4.40 -18.28
N VAL A 55 -13.24 -3.29 -18.10
CA VAL A 55 -13.80 -1.94 -17.96
C VAL A 55 -14.52 -1.51 -19.24
N LEU A 56 -13.89 -1.69 -20.40
CA LEU A 56 -14.47 -1.35 -21.70
C LEU A 56 -15.69 -2.21 -22.04
N LEU A 57 -15.65 -3.51 -21.79
CA LEU A 57 -16.79 -4.40 -22.02
C LEU A 57 -17.90 -4.18 -21.00
N GLY A 58 -17.59 -3.97 -19.73
CA GLY A 58 -18.59 -3.76 -18.68
C GLY A 58 -19.31 -2.41 -18.79
N PHE A 59 -18.53 -1.33 -18.80
CA PHE A 59 -19.10 0.02 -18.81
C PHE A 59 -19.40 0.52 -20.23
N GLY A 60 -18.61 0.15 -21.23
CA GLY A 60 -18.84 0.54 -22.63
C GLY A 60 -20.11 -0.08 -23.21
N LEU A 61 -20.42 -1.36 -22.90
CA LEU A 61 -21.69 -1.98 -23.32
C LEU A 61 -22.90 -1.46 -22.50
N SER A 62 -22.71 -1.05 -21.24
CA SER A 62 -23.76 -0.38 -20.46
C SER A 62 -24.13 0.99 -21.03
N LEU A 63 -23.14 1.73 -21.55
CA LEU A 63 -23.29 3.06 -22.18
C LEU A 63 -24.19 3.01 -23.42
N GLN A 64 -24.11 1.93 -24.20
CA GLN A 64 -24.90 1.75 -25.41
C GLN A 64 -26.38 1.43 -25.12
N ARG A 65 -26.71 1.04 -23.88
CA ARG A 65 -28.01 0.47 -23.52
C ARG A 65 -28.89 1.39 -22.68
N ASN A 66 -28.31 2.15 -21.74
CA ASN A 66 -29.05 3.13 -20.95
C ASN A 66 -28.13 4.12 -20.20
N LEU A 67 -28.39 5.43 -20.33
CA LEU A 67 -27.57 6.48 -19.73
C LEU A 67 -27.54 6.44 -18.19
N LEU A 68 -28.65 6.03 -17.56
CA LEU A 68 -28.77 5.93 -16.10
C LEU A 68 -27.83 4.88 -15.50
N TRP A 69 -27.72 3.72 -16.15
CA TRP A 69 -26.84 2.63 -15.68
C TRP A 69 -25.37 2.97 -15.92
N ALA A 70 -25.05 3.64 -17.02
CA ALA A 70 -23.72 4.19 -17.24
C ALA A 70 -23.32 5.20 -16.15
N GLY A 71 -24.23 6.10 -15.76
CA GLY A 71 -24.03 7.06 -14.68
C GLY A 71 -23.73 6.39 -13.34
N LEU A 72 -24.55 5.42 -12.93
CA LEU A 72 -24.34 4.65 -11.68
C LEU A 72 -23.02 3.89 -11.67
N SER A 73 -22.62 3.36 -12.82
CA SER A 73 -21.39 2.60 -12.98
C SER A 73 -20.13 3.48 -12.88
N CYS A 74 -20.24 4.71 -13.42
CA CYS A 74 -19.22 5.73 -13.36
C CYS A 74 -19.08 6.30 -11.95
N THR A 75 -20.19 6.59 -11.27
CA THR A 75 -20.17 7.06 -9.88
C THR A 75 -19.65 5.99 -8.92
N ALA A 76 -20.03 4.71 -9.08
CA ALA A 76 -19.46 3.62 -8.30
C ALA A 76 -17.94 3.49 -8.49
N SER A 77 -17.47 3.57 -9.74
CA SER A 77 -16.04 3.53 -10.05
C SER A 77 -15.29 4.75 -9.50
N PHE A 78 -15.93 5.93 -9.53
CA PHE A 78 -15.37 7.16 -8.98
C PHE A 78 -15.30 7.11 -7.45
N ILE A 79 -16.33 6.61 -6.77
CA ILE A 79 -16.35 6.40 -5.32
C ILE A 79 -15.29 5.37 -4.93
N LEU A 80 -15.16 4.27 -5.66
CA LEU A 80 -14.14 3.26 -5.39
C LEU A 80 -12.73 3.83 -5.60
N CYS A 81 -12.52 4.59 -6.67
CA CYS A 81 -11.26 5.29 -6.94
C CYS A 81 -10.93 6.31 -5.84
N TRP A 82 -11.93 7.09 -5.41
CA TRP A 82 -11.82 8.07 -4.34
C TRP A 82 -11.46 7.41 -2.99
N LEU A 83 -12.15 6.33 -2.61
CA LEU A 83 -11.85 5.58 -1.39
C LEU A 83 -10.45 4.94 -1.43
N LEU A 84 -10.01 4.48 -2.61
CA LEU A 84 -8.68 3.91 -2.78
C LEU A 84 -7.59 4.98 -2.79
N LEU A 85 -7.89 6.20 -3.25
CA LEU A 85 -7.00 7.37 -3.14
C LEU A 85 -6.93 7.91 -1.70
N GLN A 86 -8.00 7.77 -0.92
CA GLN A 86 -8.00 8.05 0.52
C GLN A 86 -7.29 6.96 1.34
N HIS A 87 -6.91 5.83 0.73
CA HIS A 87 -6.18 4.79 1.45
C HIS A 87 -4.74 5.25 1.74
N ASP A 88 -4.52 5.59 3.00
CA ASP A 88 -3.28 6.14 3.50
C ASP A 88 -2.23 5.04 3.74
N GLN A 89 -1.45 4.76 2.70
CA GLN A 89 -0.45 3.69 2.70
C GLN A 89 0.60 3.86 3.82
N TYR A 90 0.86 5.10 4.22
CA TYR A 90 1.79 5.41 5.31
C TYR A 90 1.22 5.00 6.68
N SER A 91 -0.06 5.29 6.94
CA SER A 91 -0.71 4.93 8.20
C SER A 91 -0.75 3.42 8.44
N ALA A 92 -0.98 2.63 7.39
CA ALA A 92 -0.97 1.18 7.49
C ALA A 92 0.43 0.65 7.85
N MET A 93 1.47 1.16 7.20
CA MET A 93 2.85 0.75 7.46
C MET A 93 3.30 1.15 8.88
N ILE A 94 2.92 2.34 9.33
CA ILE A 94 3.19 2.81 10.70
C ILE A 94 2.62 1.81 11.72
N ARG A 95 1.34 1.44 11.57
CA ARG A 95 0.68 0.48 12.48
C ARG A 95 1.38 -0.87 12.51
N ILE A 96 1.73 -1.43 11.35
CA ILE A 96 2.42 -2.73 11.27
C ILE A 96 3.74 -2.69 12.05
N LEU A 97 4.55 -1.64 11.88
CA LEU A 97 5.83 -1.52 12.57
C LEU A 97 5.68 -1.39 14.10
N TYR A 98 4.65 -0.68 14.55
CA TYR A 98 4.34 -0.60 15.98
C TYR A 98 3.84 -1.95 16.52
N ASP A 99 2.94 -2.62 15.82
CA ASP A 99 2.43 -3.94 16.21
C ASP A 99 3.57 -4.96 16.33
N ASP A 100 4.49 -4.99 15.36
CA ASP A 100 5.70 -5.83 15.40
C ASP A 100 6.54 -5.53 16.65
N TYR A 101 6.77 -4.25 16.96
CA TYR A 101 7.51 -3.83 18.16
C TYR A 101 6.81 -4.26 19.45
N TYR A 102 5.50 -4.03 19.58
CA TYR A 102 4.75 -4.41 20.79
C TYR A 102 4.69 -5.92 20.97
N MET A 103 4.53 -6.69 19.88
CA MET A 103 4.57 -8.13 19.93
C MET A 103 5.93 -8.64 20.39
N LEU A 104 7.03 -8.10 19.85
CA LEU A 104 8.38 -8.47 20.25
C LEU A 104 8.69 -8.09 21.70
N LYS A 105 8.26 -6.91 22.15
CA LYS A 105 8.39 -6.46 23.54
C LYS A 105 7.60 -7.34 24.51
N LYS A 106 6.41 -7.80 24.12
CA LYS A 106 5.59 -8.72 24.91
C LYS A 106 6.23 -10.11 25.00
N GLN A 107 6.84 -10.59 23.93
CA GLN A 107 7.54 -11.88 23.90
C GLN A 107 8.86 -11.84 24.66
N ASN A 108 9.56 -10.69 24.65
CA ASN A 108 10.89 -10.53 25.24
C ASN A 108 10.94 -9.28 26.14
N PRO A 109 10.29 -9.30 27.32
CA PRO A 109 10.16 -8.11 28.18
C PRO A 109 11.49 -7.62 28.78
N HIS A 110 12.51 -8.49 28.84
CA HIS A 110 13.84 -8.16 29.37
C HIS A 110 14.85 -7.74 28.29
N SER A 111 14.45 -7.75 27.01
CA SER A 111 15.33 -7.36 25.91
C SER A 111 15.52 -5.85 25.88
N LYS A 112 16.73 -5.40 25.51
CA LYS A 112 17.00 -3.97 25.33
C LYS A 112 16.21 -3.45 24.12
N GLU A 113 15.77 -2.20 24.17
CA GLU A 113 15.04 -1.60 23.04
C GLU A 113 15.82 -1.65 21.74
N PHE A 114 17.14 -1.45 21.80
CA PHE A 114 18.02 -1.60 20.64
C PHE A 114 17.92 -2.98 19.99
N ASP A 115 17.93 -4.06 20.77
CA ASP A 115 17.88 -5.43 20.25
C ASP A 115 16.53 -5.71 19.58
N LEU A 116 15.45 -5.20 20.17
CA LEU A 116 14.10 -5.27 19.59
C LEU A 116 14.05 -4.53 18.24
N LEU A 117 14.53 -3.29 18.19
CA LEU A 117 14.59 -2.49 16.96
C LEU A 117 15.47 -3.14 15.89
N PHE A 118 16.64 -3.66 16.29
CA PHE A 118 17.54 -4.40 15.41
C PHE A 118 16.88 -5.65 14.84
N SER A 119 16.13 -6.40 15.65
CA SER A 119 15.39 -7.58 15.17
C SER A 119 14.33 -7.23 14.12
N ILE A 120 13.63 -6.11 14.28
CA ILE A 120 12.64 -5.59 13.32
C ILE A 120 13.34 -5.23 12.00
N VAL A 121 14.46 -4.51 12.05
CA VAL A 121 15.23 -4.12 10.86
C VAL A 121 15.81 -5.35 10.15
N LYS A 122 16.38 -6.31 10.90
CA LYS A 122 16.96 -7.54 10.36
C LYS A 122 15.90 -8.43 9.68
N SER A 123 14.70 -8.52 10.27
CA SER A 123 13.54 -9.18 9.69
C SER A 123 13.16 -8.59 8.34
N ARG A 124 13.10 -7.25 8.26
CA ARG A 124 12.63 -6.54 7.07
C ARG A 124 13.68 -6.40 5.96
N TYR A 125 14.96 -6.26 6.33
CA TYR A 125 16.07 -6.02 5.42
C TYR A 125 17.19 -7.08 5.58
N PRO A 126 16.92 -8.38 5.34
CA PRO A 126 17.88 -9.46 5.62
C PRO A 126 19.16 -9.41 4.78
N ARG A 127 19.20 -8.56 3.75
CA ARG A 127 20.36 -8.38 2.87
C ARG A 127 21.28 -7.24 3.28
N TRP A 128 20.90 -6.43 4.26
CA TRP A 128 21.77 -5.36 4.75
C TRP A 128 22.90 -5.94 5.60
N SER A 129 24.05 -5.27 5.59
CA SER A 129 25.14 -5.61 6.52
C SER A 129 24.73 -5.26 7.94
N GLU A 130 25.27 -6.00 8.92
CA GLU A 130 24.99 -5.75 10.33
C GLU A 130 25.47 -4.34 10.74
N ASP A 131 26.59 -3.87 10.20
CA ASP A 131 27.08 -2.49 10.43
C ASP A 131 26.05 -1.43 10.03
N ARG A 132 25.42 -1.61 8.86
CA ARG A 132 24.38 -0.70 8.36
C ARG A 132 23.12 -0.76 9.22
N MET A 133 22.74 -1.95 9.68
CA MET A 133 21.60 -2.09 10.59
C MET A 133 21.88 -1.41 11.94
N MET A 134 23.09 -1.58 12.48
CA MET A 134 23.51 -0.95 13.72
C MET A 134 23.52 0.56 13.61
N GLU A 135 24.06 1.13 12.54
CA GLU A 135 24.04 2.57 12.27
C GLU A 135 22.61 3.12 12.23
N ILE A 136 21.70 2.36 11.64
CA ILE A 136 20.29 2.76 11.53
C ILE A 136 19.57 2.70 12.87
N CYS A 137 19.87 1.71 13.72
CA CYS A 137 19.25 1.56 15.03
C CYS A 137 19.92 2.37 16.14
N ALA A 138 21.17 2.81 15.95
CA ALA A 138 21.96 3.47 16.98
C ALA A 138 21.30 4.79 17.44
N GLY A 139 20.93 4.84 18.73
CA GLY A 139 20.40 6.04 19.37
C GLY A 139 19.02 6.50 18.89
N LYS A 140 18.27 5.65 18.19
CA LYS A 140 16.93 6.00 17.68
C LYS A 140 15.83 5.41 18.53
N ASP A 141 14.84 6.24 18.84
CA ASP A 141 13.55 5.78 19.36
C ASP A 141 12.75 5.06 18.28
N ILE A 142 11.79 4.22 18.67
CA ILE A 142 10.87 3.54 17.75
C ILE A 142 10.22 4.51 16.75
N LYS A 143 9.85 5.72 17.17
CA LYS A 143 9.28 6.78 16.30
C LYS A 143 10.24 7.20 15.19
N GLN A 144 11.50 7.43 15.57
CA GLN A 144 12.53 7.87 14.64
C GLN A 144 12.93 6.75 13.69
N LEU A 145 12.96 5.51 14.17
CA LEU A 145 13.17 4.34 13.33
C LEU A 145 12.03 4.18 12.32
N VAL A 146 10.77 4.26 12.75
CA VAL A 146 9.60 4.17 11.85
C VAL A 146 9.66 5.25 10.78
N LEU A 147 9.93 6.50 11.16
CA LEU A 147 10.06 7.61 10.21
C LEU A 147 11.19 7.34 9.20
N LEU A 148 12.35 6.90 9.67
CA LEU A 148 13.49 6.60 8.81
C LEU A 148 13.20 5.43 7.86
N LEU A 149 12.55 4.38 8.35
CA LEU A 149 12.17 3.23 7.53
C LEU A 149 11.15 3.64 6.45
N LEU A 150 10.19 4.51 6.77
CA LEU A 150 9.27 5.07 5.78
C LEU A 150 10.01 5.89 4.72
N VAL A 151 10.95 6.73 5.15
CA VAL A 151 11.76 7.55 4.24
C VAL A 151 12.57 6.68 3.28
N ILE A 152 13.19 5.61 3.79
CA ILE A 152 13.96 4.66 2.98
C ILE A 152 13.05 3.85 2.05
N GLU A 153 11.93 3.35 2.55
CA GLU A 153 11.05 2.43 1.82
C GLU A 153 10.25 3.12 0.72
N TYR A 154 9.95 4.40 0.89
CA TYR A 154 9.24 5.24 -0.09
C TYR A 154 10.16 6.21 -0.85
N GLU A 155 11.49 6.08 -0.72
CA GLU A 155 12.48 6.92 -1.40
C GLU A 155 12.21 8.43 -1.23
N ILE A 156 11.73 8.82 -0.05
CA ILE A 156 11.39 10.22 0.24
C ILE A 156 12.69 10.97 0.48
N HIS A 157 12.93 12.03 -0.27
CA HIS A 157 14.11 12.86 -0.05
C HIS A 157 13.73 14.05 0.84
N PRO A 158 14.17 14.11 2.11
CA PRO A 158 13.69 15.12 3.06
C PRO A 158 14.01 16.57 2.63
N LEU A 159 15.02 16.76 1.78
CA LEU A 159 15.37 18.07 1.21
C LEU A 159 14.47 18.49 0.03
N ASN A 160 13.95 17.53 -0.74
CA ASN A 160 13.07 17.82 -1.87
C ASN A 160 11.59 17.81 -1.47
N ASP A 161 11.22 16.97 -0.49
CA ASP A 161 9.85 16.70 -0.07
C ASP A 161 9.60 17.11 1.39
N MET A 162 10.11 18.28 1.79
CA MET A 162 10.09 18.74 3.19
C MET A 162 8.66 18.77 3.79
N LEU A 163 7.67 19.27 3.03
CA LEU A 163 6.26 19.29 3.44
C LEU A 163 5.68 17.89 3.66
N LEU A 164 6.08 16.91 2.83
CA LEU A 164 5.66 15.52 2.98
C LEU A 164 6.29 14.91 4.23
N TYR A 165 7.59 15.16 4.43
CA TYR A 165 8.35 14.70 5.58
C TYR A 165 7.78 15.24 6.90
N GLU A 166 7.43 16.53 6.96
CA GLU A 166 6.79 17.14 8.14
C GLU A 166 5.42 16.54 8.42
N ARG A 167 4.59 16.33 7.38
CA ARG A 167 3.28 15.67 7.52
C ARG A 167 3.43 14.22 8.00
N LEU A 168 4.43 13.50 7.51
CA LEU A 168 4.73 12.13 7.95
C LEU A 168 5.19 12.09 9.40
N LYS A 169 6.10 13.00 9.79
CA LYS A 169 6.56 13.15 11.17
C LYS A 169 5.38 13.43 12.11
N ALA A 170 4.49 14.35 11.74
CA ALA A 170 3.29 14.67 12.49
C ALA A 170 2.36 13.44 12.61
N LYS A 171 2.12 12.74 11.50
CA LYS A 171 1.29 11.53 11.48
C LYS A 171 1.86 10.39 12.32
N VAL A 172 3.18 10.15 12.29
CA VAL A 172 3.85 9.17 13.17
C VAL A 172 3.65 9.55 14.64
N ALA A 173 3.72 10.84 14.96
CA ALA A 173 3.46 11.33 16.32
C ALA A 173 1.99 11.19 16.74
N GLU A 174 1.06 11.38 15.81
CA GLU A 174 -0.39 11.34 16.05
C GLU A 174 -0.94 9.91 16.17
N LEU A 175 -0.40 8.96 15.40
CA LEU A 175 -0.78 7.55 15.49
C LEU A 175 -0.24 6.87 16.76
N HIS A 176 0.80 7.44 17.38
CA HIS A 176 1.31 7.00 18.68
C HIS A 176 1.77 8.21 19.51
N PRO A 177 0.84 8.97 20.11
CA PRO A 177 1.20 9.97 21.11
C PRO A 177 1.91 9.24 22.25
N GLN A 178 2.97 9.86 22.78
CA GLN A 178 3.89 9.24 23.73
C GLN A 178 3.14 8.52 24.86
N SER A 179 3.50 7.25 25.10
CA SER A 179 3.44 6.66 26.44
C SER A 179 4.52 7.29 27.30
#